data_AF-A0A2M9YPN5-F1
#
_entry.id   AF-A0A2M9YPN5-F1
#
_cell.length_a   1.000
_cell.length_b   1.000
_cell.length_c   1.000
_cell.angle_alpha   90.00
_cell.angle_beta   90.00
_cell.angle_gamma   90.00
#
_symmetry.space_group_name_H-M   'P 1'
#
loop_
_entity.id
_entity.type
_entity.pdbx_description
1 polymer ?
#
loop_
_entity_poly.entity_id
_entity_poly.type
_entity_poly.pdbx_seq_one_letter_code
_entity_poly.pdbx_strand_id
1 'polypeptide(L)'
;MNPIFQALKIGTVFFWILVGASLSGALLFGDPLDFLIRAVGIGTFAVHLLEIAYFWFTFKHKSSNPVADALQILVFGVFHMMPLRNKQA
;
A
#
# COMPACT_ATOMS: atom_id res chain seq x y z
N MET A 1 2.06 2.78 -19.92
CA MET A 1 1.80 2.06 -18.65
C MET A 1 0.54 1.24 -18.83
N ASN A 2 0.49 0.01 -18.31
CA ASN A 2 -0.72 -0.82 -18.41
C ASN A 2 -1.88 -0.11 -17.66
N PRO A 3 -3.02 0.17 -18.31
CA PRO A 3 -4.14 0.88 -17.67
C PRO A 3 -4.66 0.17 -16.41
N ILE A 4 -4.56 -1.16 -16.36
CA ILE A 4 -4.95 -1.97 -15.18
C ILE A 4 -4.08 -1.59 -13.97
N PHE A 5 -2.79 -1.41 -14.17
CA PHE A 5 -1.87 -1.06 -13.09
C PHE A 5 -2.10 0.35 -12.55
N GLN A 6 -2.48 1.29 -13.41
CA GLN A 6 -2.90 2.63 -12.98
C GLN A 6 -4.20 2.59 -12.18
N ALA A 7 -5.19 1.81 -12.65
CA ALA A 7 -6.45 1.64 -11.92
C ALA A 7 -6.24 1.07 -10.51
N LEU A 8 -5.35 0.08 -10.35
CA LEU A 8 -5.01 -0.48 -9.04
C LEU A 8 -4.32 0.53 -8.12
N LYS A 9 -3.43 1.37 -8.66
CA LYS A 9 -2.80 2.47 -7.88
C LYS A 9 -3.82 3.51 -7.43
N ILE A 10 -4.75 3.88 -8.31
CA ILE A 10 -5.83 4.81 -7.95
C ILE A 10 -6.74 4.17 -6.88
N GLY A 11 -7.10 2.89 -7.04
CA GLY A 11 -7.92 2.16 -6.08
C GLY A 11 -7.27 2.04 -4.69
N THR A 12 -5.96 1.81 -4.63
CA THR A 12 -5.23 1.75 -3.35
C THR A 12 -5.17 3.11 -2.65
N VAL A 13 -4.97 4.21 -3.39
CA VAL A 13 -5.06 5.57 -2.82
C VAL A 13 -6.46 5.83 -2.28
N PHE A 14 -7.50 5.50 -3.06
CA PHE A 14 -8.89 5.65 -2.64
C PHE A 14 -9.20 4.83 -1.39
N PHE A 15 -8.71 3.60 -1.31
CA PHE A 15 -8.81 2.75 -0.11
C PHE A 15 -8.20 3.41 1.13
N TRP A 16 -6.99 3.97 1.02
CA TRP A 16 -6.36 4.67 2.16
C TRP A 16 -7.13 5.91 2.60
N ILE A 17 -7.74 6.65 1.67
CA ILE A 17 -8.61 7.77 1.99
C ILE A 17 -9.83 7.30 2.80
N LEU A 18 -10.48 6.20 2.39
CA LEU A 18 -11.61 5.64 3.12
C LEU A 18 -11.23 5.15 4.52
N VAL A 19 -10.11 4.44 4.63
CA VAL A 19 -9.58 3.99 5.93
C VAL A 19 -9.27 5.17 6.83
N GLY A 20 -8.58 6.20 6.32
CA GLY A 20 -8.26 7.41 7.07
C GLY A 20 -9.50 8.20 7.49
N ALA A 21 -10.51 8.30 6.61
CA ALA A 21 -11.78 8.96 6.91
C ALA A 21 -12.58 8.19 7.98
N SER A 22 -12.62 6.87 7.91
CA SER A 22 -13.27 6.03 8.92
C SER A 22 -12.53 6.09 10.27
N LEU A 23 -11.19 6.09 10.29
CA LEU A 23 -10.39 6.17 11.52
C LEU A 23 -10.47 7.54 12.20
N SER A 24 -10.51 8.63 11.42
CA SER A 24 -10.65 9.99 11.95
C SER A 24 -12.07 10.34 12.40
N GLY A 25 -13.06 9.50 12.09
CA GLY A 25 -14.47 9.77 12.35
C GLY A 25 -15.08 10.80 11.39
N ALA A 26 -14.37 11.21 10.34
CA ALA A 26 -14.87 12.13 9.33
C ALA A 26 -15.97 11.51 8.46
N LEU A 27 -15.91 10.19 8.24
CA LEU A 27 -16.96 9.40 7.61
C LEU A 27 -17.29 8.22 8.52
N LEU A 28 -18.57 8.07 8.83
CA LEU A 28 -19.12 6.93 9.57
C LEU A 28 -20.04 6.18 8.62
N PHE A 29 -19.67 4.96 8.27
CA PHE A 29 -20.46 4.09 7.41
C PHE A 29 -21.49 3.27 8.19
N GLY A 30 -21.38 3.27 9.53
CA GLY A 30 -22.21 2.48 10.44
C GLY A 30 -21.65 1.06 10.60
N ASP A 31 -21.93 0.45 11.75
CA ASP A 31 -21.57 -0.95 11.98
C ASP A 31 -22.46 -1.89 11.15
N PRO A 32 -21.89 -2.95 10.53
CA PRO A 32 -20.54 -3.49 10.74
C PRO A 32 -19.48 -2.99 9.73
N LEU A 33 -19.82 -2.06 8.83
CA LEU A 33 -18.93 -1.63 7.76
C LEU A 33 -17.73 -0.85 8.29
N ASP A 34 -17.92 0.02 9.29
CA ASP A 34 -16.82 0.75 9.92
C ASP A 34 -15.80 -0.21 10.55
N PHE A 35 -16.26 -1.24 11.25
CA PHE A 35 -15.37 -2.29 11.77
C PHE A 35 -14.59 -2.98 10.64
N LEU A 36 -15.27 -3.37 9.56
CA LEU A 36 -14.62 -4.05 8.44
C LEU A 36 -13.56 -3.17 7.77
N ILE A 37 -13.88 -1.90 7.49
CA ILE A 37 -12.94 -0.95 6.86
C ILE A 37 -11.71 -0.77 7.75
N ARG A 38 -11.89 -0.61 9.06
CA ARG A 38 -10.79 -0.45 10.01
C ARG A 38 -9.96 -1.72 10.14
N ALA A 39 -10.60 -2.89 10.27
CA ALA A 39 -9.91 -4.16 10.39
C ALA A 39 -9.08 -4.48 9.13
N VAL A 40 -9.68 -4.32 7.94
CA VAL A 40 -8.99 -4.52 6.67
C VAL A 40 -7.89 -3.47 6.47
N GLY A 41 -8.14 -2.20 6.82
CA GLY A 41 -7.14 -1.13 6.79
C GLY A 41 -5.91 -1.43 7.64
N ILE A 42 -6.12 -1.80 8.90
CA ILE A 42 -5.04 -2.16 9.84
C ILE A 42 -4.32 -3.42 9.37
N GLY A 43 -5.06 -4.46 8.93
CA GLY A 43 -4.48 -5.69 8.40
C GLY A 43 -3.61 -5.44 7.17
N THR A 44 -4.10 -4.62 6.24
CA THR A 44 -3.36 -4.24 5.02
C THR A 44 -2.09 -3.45 5.38
N PHE A 45 -2.19 -2.51 6.33
CA PHE A 45 -1.03 -1.76 6.83
C PHE A 45 0.03 -2.70 7.41
N ALA A 46 -0.37 -3.69 8.23
CA ALA A 46 0.54 -4.68 8.79
C ALA A 46 1.24 -5.51 7.70
N VAL A 47 0.49 -5.94 6.67
CA VAL A 47 1.08 -6.63 5.51
C VAL A 47 2.09 -5.74 4.79
N HIS A 48 1.78 -4.46 4.56
CA HIS A 48 2.71 -3.54 3.92
C HIS A 48 3.99 -3.29 4.75
N LEU A 49 3.90 -3.32 6.08
CA LEU A 49 5.10 -3.26 6.93
C LEU A 49 5.99 -4.50 6.76
N LEU A 50 5.40 -5.69 6.64
CA LEU A 50 6.15 -6.92 6.33
C LEU A 50 6.78 -6.85 4.94
N GLU A 51 6.07 -6.29 3.96
CA GLU A 51 6.59 -6.04 2.62
C GLU A 51 7.77 -5.05 2.63
N ILE A 52 7.70 -3.97 3.41
CA ILE A 52 8.82 -3.04 3.60
C ILE A 52 10.02 -3.74 4.23
N ALA A 53 9.80 -4.57 5.27
CA ALA A 53 10.87 -5.35 5.87
C ALA A 53 11.53 -6.27 4.83
N TYR A 54 10.73 -7.00 4.06
CA TYR A 54 11.21 -7.86 2.98
C TYR A 54 12.01 -7.08 1.92
N PHE A 55 11.51 -5.92 1.49
CA PHE A 55 12.23 -5.02 0.57
C PHE A 55 13.55 -4.54 1.17
N TRP A 56 13.57 -4.20 2.45
CA TRP A 56 14.76 -3.68 3.13
C TRP A 56 15.87 -4.72 3.20
N PHE A 57 15.53 -5.97 3.51
CA PHE A 57 16.51 -7.07 3.55
C PHE A 57 16.93 -7.56 2.16
N THR A 58 16.01 -7.56 1.19
CA THR A 58 16.23 -8.22 -0.11
C THR A 58 16.65 -7.27 -1.23
N PHE A 59 16.11 -6.05 -1.27
CA PHE A 59 16.20 -5.18 -2.44
C PHE A 59 16.76 -3.79 -2.16
N LYS A 60 16.99 -3.41 -0.90
CA LYS A 60 17.55 -2.09 -0.51
C LYS A 60 18.79 -1.71 -1.33
N HIS A 61 19.69 -2.65 -1.58
CA HIS A 61 20.94 -2.42 -2.31
C HIS A 61 20.76 -2.08 -3.79
N LYS A 62 19.56 -2.32 -4.36
CA LYS A 62 19.22 -2.04 -5.76
C LYS A 62 18.43 -0.74 -5.93
N SER A 63 17.99 -0.14 -4.83
CA SER A 63 17.21 1.09 -4.86
C SER A 63 18.13 2.31 -4.81
N SER A 64 17.90 3.27 -5.72
CA SER A 64 18.55 4.58 -5.66
C SER A 64 18.05 5.43 -4.50
N ASN A 65 16.81 5.19 -4.02
CA ASN A 65 16.24 5.88 -2.87
C ASN A 65 15.36 4.91 -2.05
N PRO A 66 15.97 4.16 -1.11
CA PRO A 66 15.27 3.13 -0.35
C PRO A 66 14.12 3.65 0.49
N VAL A 67 14.19 4.90 0.96
CA VAL A 67 13.15 5.53 1.77
C VAL A 67 11.92 5.85 0.91
N ALA A 68 12.13 6.43 -0.28
CA ALA A 68 11.04 6.71 -1.20
C ALA A 68 10.35 5.42 -1.68
N ASP A 69 11.12 4.36 -1.95
CA ASP A 69 10.56 3.07 -2.33
C ASP A 69 9.79 2.39 -1.18
N ALA A 70 10.28 2.50 0.06
CA ALA A 70 9.55 2.02 1.23
C ALA A 70 8.21 2.75 1.43
N LEU A 71 8.17 4.07 1.22
CA LEU A 71 6.91 4.83 1.25
C LEU A 71 5.95 4.39 0.14
N GLN A 72 6.46 4.10 -1.06
CA GLN A 72 5.62 3.61 -2.15
C GLN A 72 5.12 2.18 -1.89
N ILE A 73 5.89 1.32 -1.22
CA ILE A 73 5.41 0.02 -0.73
C ILE A 73 4.37 0.21 0.37
N LEU A 74 4.51 1.21 1.25
CA LEU A 74 3.50 1.49 2.27
C LEU A 74 2.14 1.86 1.65
N VAL A 75 2.15 2.61 0.55
CA VAL A 75 0.91 3.07 -0.11
C VAL A 75 0.37 2.02 -1.09
N PHE A 76 1.25 1.40 -1.88
CA PHE A 76 0.89 0.55 -3.02
C PHE A 76 1.26 -0.93 -2.84
N GLY A 77 1.87 -1.33 -1.72
CA GLY A 77 2.30 -2.69 -1.44
C GLY A 77 3.25 -3.26 -2.50
N VAL A 78 3.12 -4.57 -2.75
CA VAL A 78 3.86 -5.31 -3.80
C VAL A 78 3.74 -4.71 -5.21
N PHE A 79 2.70 -3.90 -5.50
CA PHE A 79 2.57 -3.27 -6.82
C PHE A 79 3.76 -2.34 -7.13
N HIS A 80 4.39 -1.73 -6.13
CA HIS A 80 5.63 -0.96 -6.34
C HIS A 80 6.88 -1.83 -6.51
N MET A 81 6.89 -3.04 -5.92
CA MET A 81 8.00 -3.97 -6.08
C MET A 81 8.08 -4.61 -7.47
N MET A 82 6.93 -4.79 -8.16
CA MET A 82 6.90 -5.45 -9.47
C MET A 82 7.74 -4.73 -10.54
N PRO A 83 7.68 -3.40 -10.72
CA PRO A 83 8.56 -2.68 -11.65
C PRO A 83 10.05 -2.77 -11.28
N LEU A 84 10.40 -2.76 -9.98
CA LEU A 84 11.78 -2.95 -9.52
C LEU A 84 12.30 -4.35 -9.86
N ARG A 85 11.44 -5.37 -9.72
CA ARG A 85 11.72 -6.74 -10.17
C ARG A 85 11.83 -6.83 -11.70
N ASN A 86 11.04 -6.06 -12.44
CA ASN A 86 11.00 -6.12 -13.91
C ASN A 86 12.08 -5.29 -14.62
N LYS A 87 12.80 -4.40 -13.92
CA LYS A 87 14.07 -3.83 -14.42
C LYS A 87 15.21 -4.86 -14.49
N GLN A 88 14.93 -6.12 -14.13
CA GLN A 88 15.88 -7.23 -14.25
C GLN A 88 15.78 -8.01 -15.58
N ALA A 89 15.05 -7.51 -16.58
CA ALA A 89 15.05 -8.06 -17.94
C ALA A 89 15.72 -7.09 -18.91
#